data_AF-A0A7V5EBR9-F1
#
_entry.id   AF-A0A7V5EBR9-F1
#
_cell.length_a   1.000
_cell.length_b   1.000
_cell.length_c   1.000
_cell.angle_alpha   90.00
_cell.angle_beta   90.00
_cell.angle_gamma   90.00
#
_symmetry.space_group_name_H-M   'P 1'
#
loop_
_entity.id
_entity.type
_entity.pdbx_description
1 polymer ?
#
loop_
_entity_poly.entity_id
_entity_poly.type
_entity_poly.pdbx_seq_one_letter_code
_entity_poly.pdbx_strand_id
1 'polypeptide(L)'
;MRGLIAVIGVFLLFFLSLMVFAQDVIHLEDGGKIKGTIIEEDEDYVMMKTKAGETKIERSRIERIEYGAGFQEEYEQRIKELKKDDPEAWYQLGMWCKMKGYQKEANDCFKKVIELDPEHRGARNELGYYKLDKKWVTEEEYWRAQGYEKWGETWLPKEEVERLKEAKKSNPKEKPPSEKERPTPEGQENPRPSPEPTDDPSGGLARNLKEREKQRNLPPEDPQERKKWIEDVKQKMGFQLVYESKHYIFFSNAPEDVTKMYANMMDRVFKEYSKIFEYKGQQKHPFVVMMYGSYQEFLQKEHKPPGVGGFYDGSRIACPYGKAGNLDTQTVLLHEGTHQFQDMVFYDMLPLTQVPGAIWFIEGLATYFESGSFDPDSGAFRLNLNTNRLSVLKRAMASGRYVRIEQLIDMTQAGYSAFHYAHGYGLVYFLLNYSKDFRNKFKKYFDAYKKPNVKPKEEFIKLFGDDWEKLNKLWCQYILSL
;
A
#
# COMPACT_ATOMS: atom_id res chain seq x y z
N MET A 1 -33.87 58.89 12.06
CA MET A 1 -33.21 57.71 12.65
C MET A 1 -33.53 56.50 11.77
N ARG A 2 -32.49 55.78 11.34
CA ARG A 2 -32.38 54.32 11.07
C ARG A 2 -33.74 53.56 11.00
N GLY A 3 -34.13 52.81 9.98
CA GLY A 3 -33.43 52.02 8.97
C GLY A 3 -34.36 50.87 8.52
N LEU A 4 -33.84 50.01 7.64
CA LEU A 4 -34.40 48.75 7.12
C LEU A 4 -35.35 48.79 5.92
N ILE A 5 -34.71 48.58 4.77
CA ILE A 5 -35.22 47.94 3.57
C ILE A 5 -35.26 46.42 3.85
N ALA A 6 -36.40 45.77 3.64
CA ALA A 6 -36.51 44.32 3.49
C ALA A 6 -37.03 44.02 2.08
N VAL A 7 -36.09 43.64 1.22
CA VAL A 7 -36.35 42.97 -0.06
C VAL A 7 -36.53 41.48 0.26
N ILE A 8 -37.46 40.81 -0.43
CA ILE A 8 -37.23 39.62 -1.26
C ILE A 8 -38.61 39.14 -1.74
N GLY A 9 -38.96 39.58 -2.94
CA GLY A 9 -39.94 38.93 -3.79
C GLY A 9 -39.24 37.83 -4.59
N VAL A 10 -39.85 36.65 -4.59
CA VAL A 10 -39.45 35.47 -5.33
C VAL A 10 -39.45 35.77 -6.84
N PHE A 11 -38.32 35.49 -7.51
CA PHE A 11 -38.31 35.15 -8.93
C PHE A 11 -37.46 33.90 -9.14
N LEU A 12 -38.15 32.79 -9.43
CA LEU A 12 -37.59 31.68 -10.18
C LEU A 12 -37.13 32.21 -11.54
N LEU A 13 -35.84 32.10 -11.84
CA LEU A 13 -35.31 32.06 -13.21
C LEU A 13 -33.97 31.32 -13.18
N PHE A 14 -33.98 30.13 -13.77
CA PHE A 14 -32.87 29.35 -14.31
C PHE A 14 -31.45 29.93 -14.13
N PHE A 15 -30.65 29.31 -13.27
CA PHE A 15 -29.24 29.08 -13.56
C PHE A 15 -28.94 27.59 -13.35
N LEU A 16 -29.32 26.80 -14.34
CA LEU A 16 -28.56 25.62 -14.70
C LEU A 16 -27.20 26.17 -15.18
N SER A 17 -26.28 26.46 -14.27
CA SER A 17 -24.88 26.62 -14.69
C SER A 17 -24.41 25.24 -15.10
N LEU A 18 -24.56 24.95 -16.39
CA LEU A 18 -23.62 24.13 -17.12
C LEU A 18 -22.23 24.69 -16.80
N MET A 19 -21.60 24.19 -15.74
CA MET A 19 -20.15 24.20 -15.67
C MET A 19 -19.74 23.24 -16.78
N VAL A 20 -19.59 23.81 -17.98
CA VAL A 20 -18.79 23.22 -19.03
C VAL A 20 -17.40 23.12 -18.41
N PHE A 21 -17.03 21.94 -17.90
CA PHE A 21 -15.63 21.67 -17.60
C PHE A 21 -14.86 22.01 -18.87
N ALA A 22 -14.01 23.04 -18.81
CA ALA A 22 -13.09 23.32 -19.89
C ALA A 22 -12.21 22.08 -20.04
N GLN A 23 -12.41 21.33 -21.12
CA GLN A 23 -11.63 20.15 -21.45
C GLN A 23 -10.21 20.57 -21.82
N ASP A 24 -9.23 19.75 -21.49
CA ASP A 24 -7.87 19.90 -22.02
C ASP A 24 -7.93 19.80 -23.55
N VAL A 25 -7.12 20.62 -24.22
CA VAL A 25 -6.99 20.64 -25.67
C VAL A 25 -5.55 20.35 -26.05
N ILE A 26 -5.31 19.22 -26.70
CA ILE A 26 -4.03 18.89 -27.31
C ILE A 26 -4.06 19.40 -28.75
N HIS A 27 -3.10 20.26 -29.08
CA HIS A 27 -2.84 20.72 -30.45
C HIS A 27 -1.76 19.83 -31.05
N LEU A 28 -2.03 19.26 -32.21
CA LEU A 28 -1.12 18.36 -32.92
C LEU A 28 -0.31 19.13 -33.97
N GLU A 29 0.88 18.62 -34.31
CA GLU A 29 1.75 19.23 -35.34
C GLU A 29 1.09 19.29 -36.73
N ASP A 30 0.15 18.39 -37.02
CA ASP A 30 -0.64 18.37 -38.25
C ASP A 30 -1.79 19.40 -38.27
N GLY A 31 -1.89 20.24 -37.24
CA GLY A 31 -2.96 21.22 -37.04
C GLY A 31 -4.24 20.65 -36.43
N GLY A 32 -4.28 19.35 -36.13
CA GLY A 32 -5.38 18.68 -35.45
C GLY A 32 -5.54 19.16 -34.00
N LYS A 33 -6.77 19.07 -33.47
CA LYS A 33 -7.06 19.36 -32.06
C LYS A 33 -7.83 18.22 -31.43
N ILE A 34 -7.36 17.73 -30.30
CA ILE A 34 -8.02 16.67 -29.52
C ILE A 34 -8.50 17.30 -28.21
N LYS A 35 -9.81 17.21 -27.95
CA LYS A 35 -10.44 17.70 -26.72
C LYS A 35 -10.80 16.53 -25.81
N GLY A 36 -10.40 16.60 -24.55
CA GLY A 36 -10.65 15.54 -23.56
C GLY A 36 -10.12 15.89 -22.18
N THR A 37 -9.94 14.88 -21.34
CA THR A 37 -9.26 15.03 -20.05
C THR A 37 -7.97 14.23 -20.11
N ILE A 38 -6.83 14.88 -19.87
CA ILE A 38 -5.55 14.21 -19.75
C ILE A 38 -5.55 13.40 -18.46
N ILE A 39 -5.22 12.11 -18.58
CA ILE A 39 -5.24 11.15 -17.46
C ILE A 39 -3.85 10.62 -17.13
N GLU A 40 -2.88 10.79 -18.03
CA GLU A 40 -1.49 10.38 -17.84
C GLU A 40 -0.58 11.19 -18.77
N GLU A 41 0.58 11.63 -18.27
CA GLU A 41 1.61 12.29 -19.06
C GLU A 41 2.96 11.67 -18.74
N ASP A 42 3.69 11.35 -19.80
CA ASP A 42 5.03 10.79 -19.78
C ASP A 42 5.94 11.62 -20.71
N GLU A 43 7.24 11.31 -20.72
CA GLU A 43 8.22 11.92 -21.63
C GLU A 43 7.93 11.53 -23.10
N ASP A 44 7.37 10.34 -23.32
CA ASP A 44 7.12 9.81 -24.66
C ASP A 44 5.67 9.98 -25.14
N TYR A 45 4.70 10.18 -24.24
CA TYR A 45 3.28 10.25 -24.60
C TYR A 45 2.39 11.03 -23.63
N VAL A 46 1.18 11.34 -24.10
CA VAL A 46 0.06 11.86 -23.30
C VAL A 46 -1.15 10.96 -23.52
N MET A 47 -1.73 10.44 -22.44
CA MET A 47 -2.98 9.69 -22.48
C MET A 47 -4.15 10.63 -22.20
N MET A 48 -5.11 10.67 -23.11
CA MET A 48 -6.29 11.52 -23.01
C MET A 48 -7.58 10.70 -23.08
N LYS A 49 -8.50 10.95 -22.14
CA LYS A 49 -9.87 10.44 -22.17
C LYS A 49 -10.78 11.38 -22.94
N THR A 50 -11.22 10.95 -24.12
CA THR A 50 -12.16 11.68 -24.98
C THR A 50 -13.56 11.08 -24.88
N LYS A 51 -14.55 11.68 -25.57
CA LYS A 51 -15.89 11.09 -25.70
C LYS A 51 -15.90 9.73 -26.42
N ALA A 52 -14.85 9.43 -27.20
CA ALA A 52 -14.70 8.17 -27.93
C ALA A 52 -13.93 7.10 -27.13
N GLY A 53 -13.45 7.42 -25.93
CA GLY A 53 -12.62 6.54 -25.10
C GLY A 53 -11.23 7.12 -24.81
N GLU A 54 -10.37 6.29 -24.24
CA GLU A 54 -8.99 6.65 -23.92
C GLU A 54 -8.12 6.57 -25.18
N THR A 55 -7.30 7.59 -25.41
CA THR A 55 -6.45 7.74 -26.59
C THR A 55 -5.05 8.11 -26.16
N LYS A 56 -4.07 7.30 -26.57
CA LYS A 56 -2.65 7.58 -26.39
C LYS A 56 -2.15 8.44 -27.54
N ILE A 57 -1.50 9.56 -27.23
CA ILE A 57 -0.96 10.52 -28.19
C ILE A 57 0.55 10.61 -27.94
N GLU A 58 1.35 10.30 -28.95
CA GLU A 58 2.81 10.42 -28.85
C GLU A 58 3.23 11.88 -28.67
N ARG A 59 4.18 12.15 -27.77
CA ARG A 59 4.68 13.50 -27.50
C ARG A 59 5.23 14.19 -28.74
N SER A 60 5.86 13.43 -29.63
CA SER A 60 6.35 13.90 -30.93
C SER A 60 5.26 14.49 -31.82
N ARG A 61 3.99 14.17 -31.60
CA ARG A 61 2.86 14.66 -32.41
C ARG A 61 2.19 15.88 -31.80
N ILE A 62 2.62 16.32 -30.61
CA ILE A 62 1.97 17.37 -29.83
C ILE A 62 2.73 18.68 -30.02
N GLU A 63 2.09 19.65 -30.67
CA GLU A 63 2.60 21.02 -30.80
C GLU A 63 2.50 21.77 -29.47
N ARG A 64 1.33 21.70 -28.80
CA ARG A 64 1.10 22.30 -27.48
C ARG A 64 -0.10 21.68 -26.78
N ILE A 65 -0.17 21.86 -25.47
CA ILE A 65 -1.29 21.43 -24.64
C ILE A 65 -1.89 22.65 -23.95
N GLU A 66 -3.18 22.87 -24.14
CA GLU A 66 -3.97 23.84 -23.39
C GLU A 66 -4.72 23.06 -22.30
N TYR A 67 -4.13 23.02 -21.11
CA TYR A 67 -4.76 22.40 -19.95
C TYR A 67 -6.07 23.14 -19.62
N GLY A 68 -7.12 22.38 -19.34
CA GLY A 68 -8.38 22.89 -18.87
C GLY A 68 -8.14 23.74 -17.63
N ALA A 69 -8.82 24.89 -17.56
CA ALA A 69 -8.58 25.93 -16.57
C ALA A 69 -8.63 25.46 -15.09
N GLY A 70 -9.17 24.27 -14.80
CA GLY A 70 -9.34 23.76 -13.44
C GLY A 70 -8.06 23.46 -12.66
N PHE A 71 -7.04 22.81 -13.25
CA PHE A 71 -5.82 22.46 -12.48
C PHE A 71 -4.99 23.70 -12.18
N GLN A 72 -4.74 24.54 -13.20
CA GLN A 72 -3.89 25.72 -13.03
C GLN A 72 -4.56 26.74 -12.10
N GLU A 73 -5.87 26.97 -12.22
CA GLU A 73 -6.59 27.86 -11.29
C GLU A 73 -6.59 27.31 -9.86
N GLU A 74 -6.81 25.99 -9.67
CA GLU A 74 -6.77 25.37 -8.35
C GLU A 74 -5.35 25.37 -7.76
N TYR A 75 -4.33 25.14 -8.58
CA TYR A 75 -2.92 25.19 -8.18
C TYR A 75 -2.52 26.61 -7.76
N GLU A 76 -2.87 27.62 -8.55
CA GLU A 76 -2.62 29.03 -8.22
C GLU A 76 -3.40 29.47 -6.97
N GLN A 77 -4.64 29.02 -6.80
CA GLN A 77 -5.44 29.30 -5.62
C GLN A 77 -4.81 28.66 -4.37
N ARG A 78 -4.41 27.38 -4.47
CA ARG A 78 -3.71 26.68 -3.38
C ARG A 78 -2.39 27.37 -3.03
N ILE A 79 -1.63 27.87 -4.01
CA ILE A 79 -0.41 28.67 -3.76
C ILE A 79 -0.72 30.00 -3.06
N LYS A 80 -1.83 30.66 -3.40
CA LYS A 80 -2.25 31.92 -2.74
C LYS A 80 -2.65 31.70 -1.29
N GLU A 81 -3.31 30.59 -1.00
CA GLU A 81 -3.75 30.19 0.35
C GLU A 81 -2.64 29.50 1.16
N LEU A 82 -1.54 29.13 0.50
CA LEU A 82 -0.41 28.45 1.12
C LEU A 82 0.32 29.35 2.10
N LYS A 83 0.64 28.80 3.28
CA LYS A 83 1.65 29.38 4.16
C LYS A 83 3.03 29.15 3.55
N LYS A 84 3.59 30.19 2.93
CA LYS A 84 4.79 30.07 2.10
C LYS A 84 6.07 29.72 2.87
N ASP A 85 6.08 29.94 4.17
CA ASP A 85 7.17 29.63 5.11
C ASP A 85 7.02 28.27 5.79
N ASP A 86 5.96 27.52 5.48
CA ASP A 86 5.69 26.20 6.05
C ASP A 86 6.12 25.08 5.07
N PRO A 87 7.21 24.33 5.36
CA PRO A 87 7.66 23.24 4.50
C PRO A 87 6.61 22.13 4.34
N GLU A 88 5.78 21.88 5.36
CA GLU A 88 4.75 20.84 5.27
C GLU A 88 3.63 21.27 4.31
N ALA A 89 3.27 22.55 4.31
CA ALA A 89 2.27 23.08 3.36
C ALA A 89 2.73 22.89 1.91
N TRP A 90 3.99 23.20 1.60
CA TRP A 90 4.57 22.92 0.28
C TRP A 90 4.63 21.43 -0.04
N TYR A 91 4.92 20.59 0.94
CA TYR A 91 4.96 19.14 0.75
C TYR A 91 3.58 18.59 0.39
N GLN A 92 2.53 19.04 1.07
CA GLN A 92 1.15 18.67 0.80
C GLN A 92 0.68 19.14 -0.59
N LEU A 93 1.09 20.34 -1.03
CA LEU A 93 0.82 20.81 -2.38
C LEU A 93 1.53 19.93 -3.43
N GLY A 94 2.77 19.53 -3.17
CA GLY A 94 3.52 18.62 -4.03
C GLY A 94 2.88 17.24 -4.14
N MET A 95 2.44 16.67 -3.02
CA MET A 95 1.71 15.40 -2.98
C MET A 95 0.37 15.48 -3.72
N TRP A 96 -0.34 16.60 -3.62
CA TRP A 96 -1.56 16.85 -4.39
C TRP A 96 -1.28 16.91 -5.90
N CYS A 97 -0.26 17.65 -6.35
CA CYS A 97 0.14 17.70 -7.76
C CYS A 97 0.50 16.29 -8.29
N LYS A 98 1.28 15.53 -7.52
CA LYS A 98 1.67 14.15 -7.83
C LYS A 98 0.46 13.23 -7.96
N MET A 99 -0.50 13.32 -7.03
CA MET A 99 -1.74 12.54 -7.07
C MET A 99 -2.61 12.88 -8.30
N LYS A 100 -2.52 14.12 -8.79
CA LYS A 100 -3.22 14.58 -9.99
C LYS A 100 -2.48 14.26 -11.30
N GLY A 101 -1.28 13.65 -11.22
CA GLY A 101 -0.46 13.30 -12.38
C GLY A 101 0.48 14.43 -12.85
N TYR A 102 0.50 15.57 -12.16
CA TYR A 102 1.30 16.74 -12.52
C TYR A 102 2.67 16.70 -11.83
N GLN A 103 3.56 15.85 -12.36
CA GLN A 103 4.85 15.54 -11.75
C GLN A 103 5.82 16.74 -11.71
N LYS A 104 5.74 17.64 -12.69
CA LYS A 104 6.60 18.83 -12.75
C LYS A 104 6.30 19.78 -11.59
N GLU A 105 5.04 20.15 -11.42
CA GLU A 105 4.55 20.99 -10.33
C GLU A 105 4.78 20.34 -8.97
N ALA A 106 4.64 19.01 -8.89
CA ALA A 106 4.99 18.24 -7.69
C ALA A 106 6.46 18.41 -7.32
N ASN A 107 7.36 18.21 -8.29
CA ASN A 107 8.81 18.36 -8.09
C ASN A 107 9.17 19.79 -7.67
N ASP A 108 8.55 20.81 -8.27
CA ASP A 108 8.80 22.20 -7.90
C ASP A 108 8.34 22.51 -6.48
N CYS A 109 7.22 21.93 -6.03
CA CYS A 109 6.81 22.00 -4.63
C CYS A 109 7.81 21.30 -3.71
N PHE A 110 8.24 20.07 -4.02
CA PHE A 110 9.22 19.34 -3.20
C PHE A 110 10.57 20.05 -3.13
N LYS A 111 11.00 20.75 -4.18
CA LYS A 111 12.19 21.61 -4.14
C LYS A 111 12.02 22.74 -3.13
N LYS A 112 10.84 23.38 -3.07
CA LYS A 112 10.55 24.39 -2.04
C LYS A 112 10.53 23.83 -0.63
N VAL A 113 10.06 22.60 -0.43
CA VAL A 113 10.14 21.93 0.87
C VAL A 113 11.59 21.83 1.34
N ILE A 114 12.51 21.36 0.49
CA ILE A 114 13.92 21.17 0.88
C ILE A 114 14.71 22.48 0.96
N GLU A 115 14.24 23.56 0.35
CA GLU A 115 14.76 24.91 0.58
C GLU A 115 14.41 25.43 1.99
N LEU A 116 13.22 25.10 2.50
CA LEU A 116 12.71 25.55 3.80
C LEU A 116 13.14 24.62 4.95
N ASP A 117 13.08 23.31 4.73
CA ASP A 117 13.58 22.26 5.62
C ASP A 117 14.56 21.36 4.85
N PRO A 118 15.87 21.66 4.92
CA PRO A 118 16.91 20.87 4.26
C PRO A 118 16.99 19.42 4.72
N GLU A 119 16.40 19.03 5.84
CA GLU A 119 16.40 17.64 6.35
C GLU A 119 15.08 16.90 6.09
N HIS A 120 14.15 17.53 5.38
CA HIS A 120 12.82 16.99 5.12
C HIS A 120 12.86 15.70 4.30
N ARG A 121 12.72 14.56 4.98
CA ARG A 121 12.93 13.24 4.39
C ARG A 121 11.95 12.91 3.26
N GLY A 122 10.67 13.28 3.41
CA GLY A 122 9.63 12.98 2.41
C GLY A 122 9.95 13.60 1.06
N ALA A 123 10.03 14.93 1.01
CA ALA A 123 10.42 15.68 -0.20
C ALA A 123 11.76 15.24 -0.82
N ARG A 124 12.77 14.90 -0.01
CA ARG A 124 14.05 14.43 -0.53
C ARG A 124 13.95 13.07 -1.22
N ASN A 125 13.21 12.14 -0.63
CA ASN A 125 12.94 10.85 -1.26
C ASN A 125 12.17 11.04 -2.58
N GLU A 126 11.17 11.93 -2.59
CA GLU A 126 10.39 12.27 -3.77
C GLU A 126 11.22 12.93 -4.88
N LEU A 127 12.36 13.53 -4.54
CA LEU A 127 13.34 14.11 -5.47
C LEU A 127 14.52 13.17 -5.78
N GLY A 128 14.51 11.92 -5.31
CA GLY A 128 15.57 10.94 -5.59
C GLY A 128 16.86 11.11 -4.77
N TYR A 129 16.78 11.77 -3.61
CA TYR A 129 17.89 11.86 -2.65
C TYR A 129 17.77 10.82 -1.55
N TYR A 130 18.91 10.27 -1.15
CA TYR A 130 19.05 9.24 -0.12
C TYR A 130 20.00 9.71 0.97
N LYS A 131 19.83 9.21 2.20
CA LYS A 131 20.66 9.62 3.34
C LYS A 131 21.79 8.61 3.58
N LEU A 132 23.03 9.07 3.46
CA LEU A 132 24.24 8.28 3.69
C LEU A 132 25.18 9.05 4.63
N ASP A 133 25.59 8.43 5.74
CA ASP A 133 26.52 9.02 6.74
C ASP A 133 26.20 10.48 7.12
N LYS A 134 24.92 10.75 7.38
CA LYS A 134 24.36 12.07 7.74
C LYS A 134 24.44 13.14 6.63
N LYS A 135 24.75 12.76 5.39
CA LYS A 135 24.68 13.61 4.20
C LYS A 135 23.61 13.11 3.24
N TRP A 136 22.98 14.03 2.54
CA TRP A 136 22.07 13.70 1.45
C TRP A 136 22.87 13.55 0.17
N VAL A 137 22.71 12.41 -0.48
CA VAL A 137 23.38 12.04 -1.71
C VAL A 137 22.33 11.70 -2.75
N THR A 138 22.66 11.93 -4.02
CA THR A 138 21.83 11.45 -5.12
C THR A 138 21.76 9.92 -5.12
N GLU A 139 20.75 9.35 -5.78
CA GLU A 139 20.66 7.90 -6.01
C GLU A 139 21.98 7.32 -6.54
N GLU A 140 22.60 8.00 -7.49
CA GLU A 140 23.87 7.58 -8.10
C GLU A 140 25.04 7.58 -7.11
N GLU A 141 25.19 8.64 -6.32
CA GLU A 141 26.22 8.73 -5.29
C GLU A 141 25.99 7.70 -4.18
N TYR A 142 24.73 7.46 -3.82
CA TYR A 142 24.35 6.42 -2.86
C TYR A 142 24.83 5.04 -3.33
N TRP A 143 24.48 4.64 -4.55
CA TRP A 143 24.88 3.33 -5.09
C TRP A 143 26.39 3.21 -5.29
N ARG A 144 27.07 4.28 -5.72
CA ARG A 144 28.53 4.31 -5.83
C ARG A 144 29.25 4.14 -4.50
N ALA A 145 28.74 4.76 -3.44
CA ALA A 145 29.29 4.59 -2.10
C ALA A 145 29.11 3.17 -1.56
N GLN A 146 28.08 2.45 -2.02
CA GLN A 146 27.86 1.03 -1.72
C GLN A 146 28.67 0.07 -2.61
N GLY A 147 29.56 0.60 -3.46
CA GLY A 147 30.44 -0.20 -4.32
C GLY A 147 29.86 -0.57 -5.68
N TYR A 148 28.80 0.11 -6.14
CA TYR A 148 28.17 -0.14 -7.45
C TYR A 148 28.54 0.94 -8.47
N GLU A 149 28.66 0.56 -9.74
CA GLU A 149 28.90 1.45 -10.87
C GLU A 149 27.83 1.24 -11.94
N LYS A 150 27.39 2.33 -12.56
CA LYS A 150 26.33 2.30 -13.58
C LYS A 150 26.89 1.76 -14.89
N TRP A 151 26.27 0.71 -15.42
CA TRP A 151 26.58 0.09 -16.70
C TRP A 151 25.32 0.03 -17.56
N GLY A 152 25.23 0.92 -18.56
CA GLY A 152 23.98 1.15 -19.29
C GLY A 152 22.93 1.79 -18.38
N GLU A 153 21.76 1.15 -18.25
CA GLU A 153 20.66 1.61 -17.38
C GLU A 153 20.66 0.94 -16.00
N THR A 154 21.66 0.08 -15.70
CA THR A 154 21.68 -0.76 -14.48
C THR A 154 22.88 -0.43 -13.58
N TRP A 155 22.71 -0.61 -12.26
CA TRP A 155 23.79 -0.57 -11.28
C TRP A 155 24.39 -1.96 -11.08
N LEU A 156 25.69 -2.12 -11.31
CA LEU A 156 26.43 -3.38 -11.12
C LEU A 156 27.57 -3.18 -10.12
N PRO A 157 28.03 -4.20 -9.38
CA PRO A 157 29.23 -4.06 -8.55
C PRO A 157 30.42 -3.53 -9.37
N LYS A 158 31.23 -2.64 -8.79
CA LYS A 158 32.33 -1.98 -9.50
C LYS A 158 33.32 -2.95 -10.14
N GLU A 159 33.66 -4.03 -9.42
CA GLU A 159 34.54 -5.10 -9.91
C GLU A 159 33.96 -5.79 -11.14
N GLU A 160 32.63 -5.87 -11.22
CA GLU A 160 31.93 -6.45 -12.35
C GLU A 160 31.96 -5.55 -13.58
N VAL A 161 31.78 -4.25 -13.38
CA VAL A 161 31.90 -3.25 -14.43
C VAL A 161 33.32 -3.22 -15.01
N GLU A 162 34.36 -3.35 -14.18
CA GLU A 162 35.74 -3.43 -14.65
C GLU A 162 36.00 -4.70 -15.48
N ARG A 163 35.49 -5.86 -15.04
CA ARG A 163 35.56 -7.10 -15.85
C ARG A 163 34.87 -6.94 -17.21
N LEU A 164 33.71 -6.29 -17.26
CA LEU A 164 33.00 -6.03 -18.51
C LEU A 164 33.72 -5.03 -19.42
N LYS A 165 34.41 -4.03 -18.86
CA LYS A 165 35.25 -3.08 -19.59
C LYS A 165 36.48 -3.76 -20.20
N GLU A 166 37.14 -4.63 -19.45
CA GLU A 166 38.31 -5.38 -19.93
C GLU A 166 37.92 -6.38 -21.02
N ALA A 167 36.81 -7.11 -20.85
CA ALA A 167 36.28 -8.02 -21.86
C ALA A 167 35.91 -7.31 -23.17
N LYS A 168 35.38 -6.07 -23.10
CA LYS A 168 35.11 -5.25 -24.28
C LYS A 168 36.37 -4.75 -24.99
N LYS A 169 37.49 -4.57 -24.27
CA LYS A 169 38.76 -4.09 -24.84
C LYS A 169 39.55 -5.18 -25.54
N SER A 170 39.47 -6.43 -25.07
CA SER A 170 40.23 -7.55 -25.62
C SER A 170 39.57 -8.20 -26.85
N ASN A 171 38.27 -7.98 -27.09
CA ASN A 171 37.58 -8.54 -28.27
C ASN A 171 36.34 -7.69 -28.71
N PRO A 172 36.42 -6.89 -29.80
CA PRO A 172 35.35 -5.95 -30.18
C PRO A 172 34.03 -6.59 -30.68
N LYS A 173 33.96 -7.93 -30.82
CA LYS A 173 32.82 -8.64 -31.44
C LYS A 173 32.17 -9.71 -30.56
N GLU A 174 32.54 -9.85 -29.30
CA GLU A 174 31.85 -10.78 -28.39
C GLU A 174 30.64 -10.10 -27.73
N LYS A 175 29.47 -10.75 -27.88
CA LYS A 175 28.28 -10.45 -27.08
C LYS A 175 28.55 -10.79 -25.61
N PRO A 176 27.95 -10.05 -24.66
CA PRO A 176 28.23 -10.26 -23.24
C PRO A 176 27.82 -11.68 -22.81
N PRO A 177 28.55 -12.32 -21.86
CA PRO A 177 28.33 -13.71 -21.51
C PRO A 177 26.98 -13.92 -20.81
N SER A 178 26.35 -15.07 -21.08
CA SER A 178 25.14 -15.53 -20.40
C SER A 178 25.41 -15.99 -18.96
N GLU A 179 24.41 -15.82 -18.11
CA GLU A 179 24.34 -16.02 -16.64
C GLU A 179 24.68 -17.43 -16.11
N LYS A 180 25.06 -18.38 -16.97
CA LYS A 180 25.23 -19.81 -16.60
C LYS A 180 26.64 -20.22 -16.18
N GLU A 181 27.64 -19.35 -16.27
CA GLU A 181 29.06 -19.78 -16.17
C GLU A 181 29.91 -18.95 -15.21
N ARG A 182 29.44 -18.63 -13.99
CA ARG A 182 30.32 -17.99 -13.00
C ARG A 182 30.38 -18.70 -11.65
N PRO A 183 31.60 -18.94 -11.12
CA PRO A 183 31.80 -19.48 -9.79
C PRO A 183 31.62 -18.40 -8.71
N THR A 184 31.09 -18.83 -7.56
CA THR A 184 30.91 -18.05 -6.33
C THR A 184 32.23 -17.86 -5.57
N PRO A 185 32.58 -16.65 -5.09
CA PRO A 185 33.63 -16.45 -4.10
C PRO A 185 33.10 -16.69 -2.68
N GLU A 186 33.74 -17.59 -1.96
CA GLU A 186 33.53 -17.87 -0.53
C GLU A 186 34.10 -16.75 0.35
N GLY A 187 33.40 -16.50 1.48
CA GLY A 187 34.01 -16.18 2.77
C GLY A 187 34.44 -14.73 3.03
N GLN A 188 33.69 -14.03 3.90
CA GLN A 188 34.25 -13.46 5.13
C GLN A 188 33.12 -12.96 6.06
N GLU A 189 32.88 -13.75 7.11
CA GLU A 189 32.16 -13.35 8.33
C GLU A 189 33.04 -12.44 9.19
N ASN A 190 32.44 -11.43 9.85
CA ASN A 190 32.49 -11.39 11.31
C ASN A 190 31.43 -10.44 11.94
N PRO A 191 30.86 -10.80 13.11
CA PRO A 191 29.70 -10.16 13.73
C PRO A 191 30.07 -9.15 14.83
N ARG A 192 29.10 -8.34 15.28
CA ARG A 192 29.12 -7.71 16.61
C ARG A 192 28.08 -8.40 17.52
N PRO A 193 28.37 -8.55 18.83
CA PRO A 193 27.67 -9.49 19.70
C PRO A 193 26.33 -8.95 20.19
N SER A 194 25.33 -9.83 20.20
CA SER A 194 24.08 -9.67 20.96
C SER A 194 24.31 -10.16 22.40
N PRO A 195 23.67 -9.54 23.41
CA PRO A 195 23.76 -9.98 24.80
C PRO A 195 23.07 -11.35 25.01
N GLU A 196 23.67 -12.17 25.89
CA GLU A 196 23.29 -13.56 26.18
C GLU A 196 21.90 -13.70 26.84
N PRO A 197 21.23 -14.86 26.64
CA PRO A 197 19.88 -15.13 27.14
C PRO A 197 19.89 -15.65 28.58
N THR A 198 19.00 -15.13 29.42
CA THR A 198 18.72 -15.70 30.75
C THR A 198 17.51 -16.63 30.71
N ASP A 199 17.63 -17.74 31.43
CA ASP A 199 16.78 -18.93 31.44
C ASP A 199 15.32 -18.71 31.90
N ASP A 200 14.41 -19.29 31.10
CA ASP A 200 12.96 -19.60 31.25
C ASP A 200 12.06 -18.92 30.20
N PRO A 201 11.93 -19.51 28.99
CA PRO A 201 11.13 -18.95 27.90
C PRO A 201 9.62 -18.97 28.17
N SER A 202 9.15 -19.76 29.13
CA SER A 202 7.71 -20.03 29.30
C SER A 202 7.03 -19.05 30.25
N GLY A 203 7.69 -18.71 31.37
CA GLY A 203 7.19 -17.74 32.35
C GLY A 203 7.30 -16.28 31.89
N GLY A 204 8.39 -15.94 31.16
CA GLY A 204 8.63 -14.59 30.65
C GLY A 204 7.68 -14.19 29.51
N LEU A 205 7.39 -15.12 28.59
CA LEU A 205 6.49 -14.86 27.45
C LEU A 205 5.06 -14.61 27.92
N ALA A 206 4.55 -15.41 28.86
CA ALA A 206 3.20 -15.25 29.42
C ALA A 206 3.02 -13.95 30.24
N ARG A 207 4.09 -13.47 30.88
CA ARG A 207 4.09 -12.20 31.62
C ARG A 207 4.10 -11.01 30.66
N ASN A 208 4.91 -11.07 29.61
CA ASN A 208 4.94 -10.07 28.52
C ASN A 208 3.61 -10.03 27.73
N LEU A 209 2.94 -11.17 27.56
CA LEU A 209 1.59 -11.31 26.99
C LEU A 209 0.55 -10.47 27.74
N LYS A 210 0.42 -10.70 29.06
CA LYS A 210 -0.57 -9.98 29.87
C LYS A 210 -0.28 -8.48 29.97
N GLU A 211 0.99 -8.09 29.99
CA GLU A 211 1.37 -6.67 30.00
C GLU A 211 1.07 -5.98 28.66
N ARG A 212 1.32 -6.64 27.52
CA ARG A 212 0.95 -6.11 26.20
C ARG A 212 -0.56 -6.07 25.97
N GLU A 213 -1.30 -7.10 26.37
CA GLU A 213 -2.77 -7.11 26.30
C GLU A 213 -3.37 -5.93 27.08
N LYS A 214 -2.82 -5.62 28.26
CA LYS A 214 -3.19 -4.43 29.04
C LYS A 214 -2.86 -3.12 28.32
N GLN A 215 -1.72 -3.03 27.62
CA GLN A 215 -1.34 -1.85 26.84
C GLN A 215 -2.24 -1.63 25.62
N ARG A 216 -2.75 -2.72 25.01
CA ARG A 216 -3.58 -2.69 23.80
C ARG A 216 -5.08 -2.44 24.06
N ASN A 217 -5.50 -2.35 25.33
CA ASN A 217 -6.91 -2.15 25.72
C ASN A 217 -7.89 -3.10 25.00
N LEU A 218 -7.56 -4.40 24.96
CA LEU A 218 -8.39 -5.42 24.33
C LEU A 218 -9.69 -5.67 25.13
N PRO A 219 -10.79 -6.13 24.49
CA PRO A 219 -12.02 -6.47 25.20
C PRO A 219 -11.78 -7.54 26.27
N PRO A 220 -12.25 -7.37 27.52
CA PRO A 220 -12.12 -8.39 28.57
C PRO A 220 -12.65 -9.76 28.13
N GLU A 221 -12.04 -10.87 28.59
CA GLU A 221 -12.54 -12.22 28.32
C GLU A 221 -13.86 -12.50 29.05
N ASP A 222 -13.98 -11.99 30.29
CA ASP A 222 -15.18 -12.14 31.10
C ASP A 222 -16.36 -11.37 30.50
N PRO A 223 -17.52 -12.01 30.28
CA PRO A 223 -18.69 -11.36 29.67
C PRO A 223 -19.25 -10.17 30.45
N GLN A 224 -19.16 -10.15 31.79
CA GLN A 224 -19.71 -9.05 32.60
C GLN A 224 -18.77 -7.84 32.56
N GLU A 225 -17.46 -8.08 32.70
CA GLU A 225 -16.44 -7.03 32.53
C GLU A 225 -16.48 -6.45 31.12
N ARG A 226 -16.65 -7.30 30.10
CA ARG A 226 -16.77 -6.87 28.69
C ARG A 226 -17.98 -5.98 28.46
N LYS A 227 -19.15 -6.29 29.04
CA LYS A 227 -20.33 -5.40 28.94
C LYS A 227 -20.04 -4.01 29.52
N LYS A 228 -19.36 -3.94 30.66
CA LYS A 228 -18.97 -2.66 31.28
C LYS A 228 -17.96 -1.91 30.42
N TRP A 229 -16.97 -2.61 29.88
CA TRP A 229 -15.97 -2.05 28.98
C TRP A 229 -16.60 -1.52 27.68
N ILE A 230 -17.57 -2.25 27.10
CA ILE A 230 -18.31 -1.80 25.91
C ILE A 230 -19.01 -0.47 26.19
N GLU A 231 -19.73 -0.34 27.32
CA GLU A 231 -20.44 0.89 27.64
C GLU A 231 -19.48 2.07 27.84
N ASP A 232 -18.34 1.84 28.52
CA ASP A 232 -17.29 2.85 28.70
C ASP A 232 -16.71 3.33 27.36
N VAL A 233 -16.34 2.41 26.46
CA VAL A 233 -15.82 2.72 25.13
C VAL A 233 -16.86 3.46 24.29
N LYS A 234 -18.11 2.98 24.31
CA LYS A 234 -19.24 3.58 23.59
C LYS A 234 -19.42 5.04 24.01
N GLN A 235 -19.47 5.29 25.32
CA GLN A 235 -19.66 6.63 25.86
C GLN A 235 -18.45 7.53 25.58
N LYS A 236 -17.24 7.05 25.83
CA LYS A 236 -16.00 7.82 25.67
C LYS A 236 -15.74 8.23 24.23
N MET A 237 -16.01 7.34 23.27
CA MET A 237 -15.76 7.60 21.85
C MET A 237 -16.96 8.27 21.16
N GLY A 238 -18.15 8.19 21.76
CA GLY A 238 -19.39 8.80 21.26
C GLY A 238 -20.04 7.99 20.14
N PHE A 239 -20.05 6.66 20.28
CA PHE A 239 -20.76 5.78 19.35
C PHE A 239 -22.21 5.57 19.78
N GLN A 240 -23.13 5.57 18.82
CA GLN A 240 -24.56 5.41 19.06
C GLN A 240 -24.96 3.93 19.12
N LEU A 241 -24.36 3.12 18.25
CA LEU A 241 -24.64 1.70 18.12
C LEU A 241 -23.45 0.85 18.58
N VAL A 242 -23.74 -0.24 19.26
CA VAL A 242 -22.82 -1.37 19.43
C VAL A 242 -23.52 -2.64 18.97
N TYR A 243 -22.83 -3.42 18.15
CA TYR A 243 -23.30 -4.73 17.70
C TYR A 243 -22.21 -5.78 17.89
N GLU A 244 -22.52 -6.81 18.69
CA GLU A 244 -21.65 -7.97 18.90
C GLU A 244 -22.06 -9.09 17.95
N SER A 245 -21.14 -9.52 17.09
CA SER A 245 -21.26 -10.73 16.27
C SER A 245 -20.49 -11.88 16.93
N LYS A 246 -20.32 -13.00 16.21
CA LYS A 246 -19.60 -14.16 16.76
C LYS A 246 -18.13 -13.84 17.06
N HIS A 247 -17.48 -13.09 16.18
CA HIS A 247 -16.05 -12.81 16.26
C HIS A 247 -15.70 -11.33 16.45
N TYR A 248 -16.68 -10.42 16.35
CA TYR A 248 -16.43 -8.98 16.33
C TYR A 248 -17.35 -8.19 17.26
N ILE A 249 -16.85 -7.07 17.77
CA ILE A 249 -17.61 -6.01 18.41
C ILE A 249 -17.51 -4.78 17.53
N PHE A 250 -18.64 -4.37 16.94
CA PHE A 250 -18.75 -3.18 16.12
C PHE A 250 -19.28 -2.02 16.96
N PHE A 251 -18.48 -0.97 17.10
CA PHE A 251 -18.92 0.35 17.53
C PHE A 251 -19.20 1.18 16.28
N SER A 252 -20.40 1.75 16.16
CA SER A 252 -20.82 2.36 14.90
C SER A 252 -21.71 3.59 15.08
N ASN A 253 -21.52 4.56 14.17
CA ASN A 253 -22.44 5.68 13.91
C ASN A 253 -23.10 5.57 12.53
N ALA A 254 -22.89 4.47 11.82
CA ALA A 254 -23.58 4.14 10.58
C ALA A 254 -24.96 3.49 10.85
N PRO A 255 -25.83 3.37 9.82
CA PRO A 255 -27.09 2.65 9.96
C PRO A 255 -26.95 1.23 10.54
N GLU A 256 -27.94 0.82 11.33
CA GLU A 256 -27.89 -0.43 12.09
C GLU A 256 -27.87 -1.68 11.20
N ASP A 257 -28.70 -1.69 10.17
CA ASP A 257 -28.78 -2.74 9.15
C ASP A 257 -27.43 -2.93 8.43
N VAL A 258 -26.81 -1.82 8.02
CA VAL A 258 -25.48 -1.82 7.39
C VAL A 258 -24.40 -2.31 8.36
N THR A 259 -24.44 -1.87 9.62
CA THR A 259 -23.48 -2.29 10.65
C THR A 259 -23.56 -3.80 10.88
N LYS A 260 -24.77 -4.33 11.01
CA LYS A 260 -25.02 -5.77 11.15
C LYS A 260 -24.57 -6.55 9.91
N MET A 261 -24.82 -6.02 8.72
CA MET A 261 -24.35 -6.62 7.47
C MET A 261 -22.82 -6.78 7.45
N TYR A 262 -22.07 -5.72 7.76
CA TYR A 262 -20.61 -5.78 7.79
C TYR A 262 -20.06 -6.68 8.90
N ALA A 263 -20.68 -6.68 10.08
CA ALA A 263 -20.28 -7.60 11.15
C ALA A 263 -20.47 -9.08 10.75
N ASN A 264 -21.60 -9.40 10.09
CA ASN A 264 -21.86 -10.73 9.56
C ASN A 264 -20.89 -11.10 8.43
N MET A 265 -20.55 -10.15 7.55
CA MET A 265 -19.51 -10.35 6.53
C MET A 265 -18.17 -10.69 7.20
N MET A 266 -17.75 -9.95 8.21
CA MET A 266 -16.49 -10.19 8.91
C MET A 266 -16.45 -11.55 9.61
N ASP A 267 -17.57 -12.04 10.15
CA ASP A 267 -17.69 -13.42 10.65
C ASP A 267 -17.50 -14.47 9.53
N ARG A 268 -18.01 -14.21 8.32
CA ARG A 268 -17.79 -15.09 7.16
C ARG A 268 -16.34 -15.09 6.72
N VAL A 269 -15.72 -13.91 6.70
CA VAL A 269 -14.32 -13.74 6.33
C VAL A 269 -13.41 -14.46 7.34
N PHE A 270 -13.71 -14.34 8.66
CA PHE A 270 -13.02 -15.10 9.70
C PHE A 270 -13.08 -16.62 9.47
N LYS A 271 -14.24 -17.12 9.06
CA LYS A 271 -14.41 -18.54 8.71
C LYS A 271 -13.55 -18.93 7.51
N GLU A 272 -13.45 -18.08 6.48
CA GLU A 272 -12.59 -18.37 5.33
C GLU A 272 -11.10 -18.30 5.68
N TYR A 273 -10.64 -17.35 6.50
CA TYR A 273 -9.27 -17.35 7.04
C TYR A 273 -8.95 -18.70 7.70
N SER A 274 -9.83 -19.10 8.61
CA SER A 274 -9.67 -20.32 9.41
C SER A 274 -9.65 -21.57 8.55
N LYS A 275 -10.45 -21.60 7.48
CA LYS A 275 -10.51 -22.71 6.53
C LYS A 275 -9.27 -22.77 5.64
N ILE A 276 -8.81 -21.64 5.10
CA ILE A 276 -7.63 -21.59 4.22
C ILE A 276 -6.39 -22.06 4.98
N PHE A 277 -6.18 -21.55 6.19
CA PHE A 277 -5.00 -21.84 7.00
C PHE A 277 -5.18 -22.98 8.01
N GLU A 278 -6.32 -23.67 7.97
CA GLU A 278 -6.66 -24.76 8.90
C GLU A 278 -6.41 -24.35 10.37
N TYR A 279 -6.73 -23.08 10.69
CA TYR A 279 -6.51 -22.53 12.01
C TYR A 279 -7.47 -23.18 13.01
N LYS A 280 -6.89 -23.81 14.04
CA LYS A 280 -7.61 -24.51 15.11
C LYS A 280 -7.52 -23.79 16.46
N GLY A 281 -6.91 -22.59 16.49
CA GLY A 281 -6.80 -21.82 17.72
C GLY A 281 -8.13 -21.20 18.14
N GLN A 282 -8.19 -20.75 19.39
CA GLN A 282 -9.34 -20.07 19.94
C GLN A 282 -9.11 -18.56 19.95
N GLN A 283 -10.08 -17.80 19.45
CA GLN A 283 -10.14 -16.36 19.65
C GLN A 283 -10.49 -16.09 21.13
N LYS A 284 -9.54 -15.51 21.88
CA LYS A 284 -9.75 -15.13 23.28
C LYS A 284 -10.57 -13.85 23.43
N HIS A 285 -10.22 -12.86 22.61
CA HIS A 285 -10.85 -11.54 22.60
C HIS A 285 -11.58 -11.34 21.27
N PRO A 286 -12.86 -10.92 21.28
CA PRO A 286 -13.51 -10.45 20.07
C PRO A 286 -12.71 -9.32 19.41
N PHE A 287 -12.73 -9.28 18.09
CA PHE A 287 -12.07 -8.21 17.34
C PHE A 287 -12.89 -6.93 17.38
N VAL A 288 -12.23 -5.79 17.58
CA VAL A 288 -12.90 -4.49 17.70
C VAL A 288 -12.89 -3.78 16.36
N VAL A 289 -14.06 -3.28 15.94
CA VAL A 289 -14.22 -2.43 14.77
C VAL A 289 -14.93 -1.15 15.19
N MET A 290 -14.34 0.00 14.83
CA MET A 290 -14.89 1.32 15.04
C MET A 290 -15.24 1.92 13.67
N MET A 291 -16.53 1.85 13.32
CA MET A 291 -17.06 2.30 12.04
C MET A 291 -17.77 3.66 12.20
N TYR A 292 -17.10 4.72 11.77
CA TYR A 292 -17.64 6.07 11.82
C TYR A 292 -18.75 6.26 10.78
N GLY A 293 -19.74 7.11 11.06
CA GLY A 293 -20.89 7.31 10.19
C GLY A 293 -20.55 8.01 8.86
N SER A 294 -19.39 8.66 8.77
CA SER A 294 -18.89 9.27 7.54
C SER A 294 -17.37 9.38 7.50
N TYR A 295 -16.83 9.69 6.32
CA TYR A 295 -15.40 9.94 6.14
C TYR A 295 -14.88 11.14 6.94
N GLN A 296 -15.66 12.23 6.99
CA GLN A 296 -15.28 13.44 7.72
C GLN A 296 -15.23 13.20 9.23
N GLU A 297 -16.22 12.45 9.75
CA GLU A 297 -16.25 12.07 11.16
C GLU A 297 -15.03 11.21 11.52
N PHE A 298 -14.69 10.23 10.69
CA PHE A 298 -13.50 9.40 10.87
C PHE A 298 -12.22 10.25 10.96
N LEU A 299 -11.98 11.14 9.99
CA LEU A 299 -10.78 11.99 9.99
C LEU A 299 -10.71 12.88 11.23
N GLN A 300 -11.84 13.48 11.63
CA GLN A 300 -11.92 14.36 12.79
C GLN A 300 -11.66 13.60 14.09
N LYS A 301 -12.33 12.46 14.31
CA LYS A 301 -12.26 11.69 15.55
C LYS A 301 -10.91 10.99 15.72
N GLU A 302 -10.34 10.49 14.62
CA GLU A 302 -9.05 9.79 14.61
C GLU A 302 -7.85 10.72 14.44
N HIS A 303 -8.10 12.02 14.24
CA HIS A 303 -7.08 13.04 13.97
C HIS A 303 -6.17 12.65 12.80
N LYS A 304 -6.77 12.12 11.73
CA LYS A 304 -6.06 11.65 10.53
C LYS A 304 -6.10 12.70 9.41
N PRO A 305 -5.03 12.82 8.62
CA PRO A 305 -5.07 13.64 7.41
C PRO A 305 -5.98 13.00 6.35
N PRO A 306 -6.55 13.80 5.43
CA PRO A 306 -7.24 13.28 4.25
C PRO A 306 -6.35 12.30 3.46
N GLY A 307 -6.93 11.22 2.93
CA GLY A 307 -6.24 10.18 2.17
C GLY A 307 -6.08 8.86 2.93
N VAL A 308 -6.23 8.85 4.25
CA VAL A 308 -6.31 7.59 5.04
C VAL A 308 -7.69 7.00 4.84
N GLY A 309 -7.81 5.78 4.31
CA GLY A 309 -9.10 5.09 4.11
C GLY A 309 -9.61 4.35 5.34
N GLY A 310 -8.70 4.01 6.26
CA GLY A 310 -8.90 3.28 7.49
C GLY A 310 -7.56 2.73 7.95
N PHE A 311 -7.53 2.13 9.14
CA PHE A 311 -6.32 1.50 9.66
C PHE A 311 -6.64 0.48 10.74
N TYR A 312 -5.72 -0.47 10.92
CA TYR A 312 -5.58 -1.28 12.12
C TYR A 312 -4.39 -0.77 12.97
N ASP A 313 -4.62 -0.54 14.26
CA ASP A 313 -3.61 -0.01 15.19
C ASP A 313 -2.97 -1.05 16.11
N GLY A 314 -3.25 -2.34 15.87
CA GLY A 314 -2.90 -3.41 16.80
C GLY A 314 -4.01 -3.75 17.79
N SER A 315 -5.04 -2.94 17.97
CA SER A 315 -6.15 -3.24 18.89
C SER A 315 -7.49 -3.31 18.17
N ARG A 316 -7.69 -2.41 17.21
CA ARG A 316 -8.98 -2.18 16.56
C ARG A 316 -8.78 -1.77 15.12
N ILE A 317 -9.81 -2.00 14.32
CA ILE A 317 -9.97 -1.33 13.03
C ILE A 317 -10.70 -0.02 13.27
N ALA A 318 -10.21 1.06 12.67
CA ALA A 318 -10.93 2.32 12.55
C ALA A 318 -11.19 2.61 11.07
N CYS A 319 -12.46 2.77 10.69
CA CYS A 319 -12.82 3.01 9.31
C CYS A 319 -14.08 3.89 9.17
N PRO A 320 -14.23 4.60 8.04
CA PRO A 320 -15.45 5.33 7.71
C PRO A 320 -16.49 4.41 7.07
N TYR A 321 -17.76 4.69 7.32
CA TYR A 321 -18.86 4.22 6.49
C TYR A 321 -18.93 5.02 5.19
N GLY A 322 -19.04 4.31 4.06
CA GLY A 322 -19.14 4.88 2.72
C GLY A 322 -17.81 4.81 1.97
N LYS A 323 -17.53 5.84 1.16
CA LYS A 323 -16.30 5.94 0.37
C LYS A 323 -15.32 6.95 0.97
N ALA A 324 -14.06 6.53 1.05
CA ALA A 324 -12.90 7.37 1.32
C ALA A 324 -12.06 7.44 0.03
N GLY A 325 -12.38 8.40 -0.85
CA GLY A 325 -11.81 8.44 -2.19
C GLY A 325 -12.21 7.21 -3.02
N ASN A 326 -11.23 6.40 -3.43
CA ASN A 326 -11.45 5.16 -4.19
C ASN A 326 -11.66 3.91 -3.33
N LEU A 327 -11.46 4.01 -2.01
CA LEU A 327 -11.64 2.89 -1.08
C LEU A 327 -13.06 2.94 -0.50
N ASP A 328 -13.72 1.79 -0.45
CA ASP A 328 -14.98 1.62 0.26
C ASP A 328 -14.78 0.90 1.61
N THR A 329 -15.77 1.02 2.49
CA THR A 329 -15.75 0.38 3.81
C THR A 329 -15.46 -1.12 3.73
N GLN A 330 -15.99 -1.82 2.73
CA GLN A 330 -15.77 -3.27 2.59
C GLN A 330 -14.29 -3.57 2.35
N THR A 331 -13.67 -2.90 1.38
CA THR A 331 -12.26 -3.09 1.03
C THR A 331 -11.37 -2.85 2.25
N VAL A 332 -11.63 -1.78 3.00
CA VAL A 332 -10.92 -1.46 4.24
C VAL A 332 -11.13 -2.55 5.29
N LEU A 333 -12.37 -2.97 5.55
CA LEU A 333 -12.67 -4.00 6.53
C LEU A 333 -12.01 -5.34 6.17
N LEU A 334 -11.97 -5.71 4.90
CA LEU A 334 -11.33 -6.94 4.45
C LEU A 334 -9.80 -6.87 4.55
N HIS A 335 -9.21 -5.74 4.17
CA HIS A 335 -7.77 -5.51 4.26
C HIS A 335 -7.31 -5.49 5.73
N GLU A 336 -7.85 -4.56 6.52
CA GLU A 336 -7.48 -4.38 7.92
C GLU A 336 -7.93 -5.55 8.81
N GLY A 337 -9.04 -6.22 8.44
CA GLY A 337 -9.50 -7.46 9.07
C GLY A 337 -8.53 -8.61 8.89
N THR A 338 -7.77 -8.63 7.79
CA THR A 338 -6.71 -9.61 7.61
C THR A 338 -5.59 -9.35 8.61
N HIS A 339 -5.24 -8.09 8.87
CA HIS A 339 -4.25 -7.73 9.88
C HIS A 339 -4.69 -8.10 11.30
N GLN A 340 -5.98 -7.93 11.65
CA GLN A 340 -6.52 -8.43 12.92
C GLN A 340 -6.34 -9.95 13.08
N PHE A 341 -6.67 -10.70 12.02
CA PHE A 341 -6.47 -12.15 12.03
C PHE A 341 -4.99 -12.52 12.12
N GLN A 342 -4.12 -11.87 11.34
CA GLN A 342 -2.69 -12.08 11.37
C GLN A 342 -2.10 -11.79 12.74
N ASP A 343 -2.47 -10.69 13.39
CA ASP A 343 -1.99 -10.35 14.73
C ASP A 343 -2.46 -11.34 15.81
N MET A 344 -3.70 -11.84 15.71
CA MET A 344 -4.17 -12.91 16.57
C MET A 344 -3.35 -14.20 16.42
N VAL A 345 -2.89 -14.49 15.19
CA VAL A 345 -2.11 -15.70 14.90
C VAL A 345 -0.62 -15.50 15.16
N PHE A 346 -0.09 -14.31 14.89
CA PHE A 346 1.32 -13.93 14.94
C PHE A 346 1.52 -12.89 16.03
N TYR A 347 1.95 -13.36 17.19
CA TYR A 347 2.00 -12.56 18.42
C TYR A 347 2.90 -11.29 18.35
N ASP A 348 3.88 -11.26 17.43
CA ASP A 348 4.77 -10.10 17.17
C ASP A 348 4.58 -9.54 15.74
N MET A 349 3.33 -9.45 15.26
CA MET A 349 3.02 -9.02 13.88
C MET A 349 3.66 -7.68 13.47
N LEU A 350 3.57 -6.64 14.31
CA LEU A 350 4.15 -5.33 13.99
C LEU A 350 5.68 -5.34 13.90
N PRO A 351 6.43 -5.96 14.84
CA PRO A 351 7.85 -6.20 14.63
C PRO A 351 8.17 -7.04 13.38
N LEU A 352 7.32 -8.01 13.04
CA LEU A 352 7.53 -8.88 11.88
C LEU A 352 7.55 -8.07 10.57
N THR A 353 6.78 -6.99 10.40
CA THR A 353 6.78 -6.19 9.15
C THR A 353 8.14 -5.58 8.80
N GLN A 354 9.03 -5.44 9.80
CA GLN A 354 10.39 -4.92 9.63
C GLN A 354 11.41 -6.01 9.30
N VAL A 355 11.02 -7.29 9.42
CA VAL A 355 11.88 -8.43 9.09
C VAL A 355 11.80 -8.73 7.59
N PRO A 356 12.94 -8.86 6.89
CA PRO A 356 12.97 -9.31 5.50
C PRO A 356 12.18 -10.61 5.31
N GLY A 357 11.29 -10.62 4.33
CA GLY A 357 10.47 -11.77 3.97
C GLY A 357 9.14 -11.89 4.69
N ALA A 358 8.82 -10.96 5.61
CA ALA A 358 7.52 -10.88 6.24
C ALA A 358 6.57 -9.89 5.56
N ILE A 359 7.07 -8.74 5.08
CA ILE A 359 6.19 -7.67 4.57
C ILE A 359 5.35 -8.09 3.36
N TRP A 360 5.94 -8.75 2.36
CA TRP A 360 5.19 -9.22 1.17
C TRP A 360 4.09 -10.20 1.54
N PHE A 361 4.33 -11.01 2.58
CA PHE A 361 3.40 -12.02 3.06
C PHE A 361 2.26 -11.38 3.85
N ILE A 362 2.59 -10.44 4.74
CA ILE A 362 1.61 -9.71 5.56
C ILE A 362 0.69 -8.89 4.66
N GLU A 363 1.26 -7.99 3.86
CA GLU A 363 0.52 -7.09 2.97
C GLU A 363 -0.10 -7.84 1.78
N GLY A 364 0.59 -8.84 1.24
CA GLY A 364 0.09 -9.66 0.14
C GLY A 364 -1.13 -10.49 0.52
N LEU A 365 -1.18 -11.01 1.76
CA LEU A 365 -2.38 -11.67 2.27
C LEU A 365 -3.53 -10.68 2.47
N ALA A 366 -3.28 -9.50 3.04
CA ALA A 366 -4.31 -8.47 3.18
C ALA A 366 -4.90 -8.08 1.82
N THR A 367 -4.04 -7.87 0.82
CA THR A 367 -4.43 -7.59 -0.57
C THR A 367 -5.17 -8.76 -1.22
N TYR A 368 -4.86 -10.00 -0.84
CA TYR A 368 -5.57 -11.18 -1.33
C TYR A 368 -6.99 -11.22 -0.81
N PHE A 369 -7.22 -10.94 0.47
CA PHE A 369 -8.56 -10.94 1.05
C PHE A 369 -9.38 -9.68 0.75
N GLU A 370 -8.74 -8.53 0.49
CA GLU A 370 -9.41 -7.30 0.05
C GLU A 370 -10.23 -7.50 -1.25
N SER A 371 -9.87 -8.51 -2.05
CA SER A 371 -10.58 -8.89 -3.29
C SER A 371 -11.95 -9.56 -3.06
N GLY A 372 -12.31 -9.81 -1.80
CA GLY A 372 -13.53 -10.50 -1.44
C GLY A 372 -14.80 -9.71 -1.77
N SER A 373 -15.83 -10.42 -2.24
CA SER A 373 -17.19 -9.90 -2.35
C SER A 373 -18.11 -10.62 -1.38
N PHE A 374 -19.00 -9.84 -0.76
CA PHE A 374 -20.06 -10.35 0.09
C PHE A 374 -21.41 -10.08 -0.55
N ASP A 375 -22.22 -11.13 -0.66
CA ASP A 375 -23.62 -11.04 -1.08
C ASP A 375 -24.49 -10.99 0.18
N PRO A 376 -25.16 -9.86 0.47
CA PRO A 376 -25.98 -9.71 1.67
C PRO A 376 -27.25 -10.57 1.64
N ASP A 377 -27.77 -10.92 0.47
CA ASP A 377 -29.01 -11.70 0.35
C ASP A 377 -28.76 -13.18 0.64
N SER A 378 -27.69 -13.74 0.06
CA SER A 378 -27.31 -15.14 0.30
C SER A 378 -26.41 -15.33 1.53
N GLY A 379 -25.81 -14.26 2.04
CA GLY A 379 -24.77 -14.29 3.07
C GLY A 379 -23.48 -14.98 2.62
N ALA A 380 -23.29 -15.14 1.31
CA ALA A 380 -22.13 -15.79 0.73
C ALA A 380 -20.96 -14.83 0.60
N PHE A 381 -19.78 -15.28 1.03
CA PHE A 381 -18.52 -14.59 0.80
C PHE A 381 -17.68 -15.36 -0.22
N ARG A 382 -17.10 -14.65 -1.18
CA ARG A 382 -16.26 -15.23 -2.24
C ARG A 382 -15.03 -14.37 -2.44
N LEU A 383 -13.88 -15.01 -2.59
CA LEU A 383 -12.65 -14.35 -3.02
C LEU A 383 -12.64 -14.24 -4.54
N ASN A 384 -12.47 -13.02 -5.05
CA ASN A 384 -12.43 -12.76 -6.49
C ASN A 384 -11.00 -12.50 -6.94
N LEU A 385 -10.80 -12.44 -8.26
CA LEU A 385 -9.57 -11.91 -8.80
C LEU A 385 -9.53 -10.39 -8.58
N ASN A 386 -8.49 -9.90 -7.92
CA ASN A 386 -8.22 -8.46 -7.83
C ASN A 386 -7.66 -7.97 -9.18
N THR A 387 -8.56 -7.59 -10.08
CA THR A 387 -8.21 -7.17 -11.44
C THR A 387 -7.28 -5.96 -11.46
N ASN A 388 -7.46 -4.99 -10.56
CA ASN A 388 -6.60 -3.81 -10.48
C ASN A 388 -5.14 -4.19 -10.17
N ARG A 389 -4.92 -5.00 -9.12
CA ARG A 389 -3.59 -5.47 -8.73
C ARG A 389 -2.99 -6.38 -9.82
N LEU A 390 -3.81 -7.28 -10.35
CA LEU A 390 -3.39 -8.21 -11.39
C LEU A 390 -3.00 -7.49 -12.69
N SER A 391 -3.72 -6.44 -13.08
CA SER A 391 -3.38 -5.64 -14.26
C SER A 391 -2.04 -4.92 -14.10
N VAL A 392 -1.75 -4.36 -12.92
CA VAL A 392 -0.43 -3.76 -12.63
C VAL A 392 0.67 -4.82 -12.75
N LEU A 393 0.47 -5.98 -12.11
CA LEU A 393 1.46 -7.06 -12.13
C LEU A 393 1.68 -7.64 -13.54
N LYS A 394 0.60 -7.92 -14.29
CA LYS A 394 0.68 -8.42 -15.67
C LYS A 394 1.43 -7.46 -16.58
N ARG A 395 1.21 -6.14 -16.46
CA ARG A 395 1.97 -5.14 -17.24
C ARG A 395 3.46 -5.14 -16.87
N ALA A 396 3.78 -5.23 -15.58
CA ALA A 396 5.16 -5.34 -15.13
C ALA A 396 5.84 -6.61 -15.66
N MET A 397 5.15 -7.76 -15.59
CA MET A 397 5.65 -9.04 -16.07
C MET A 397 5.81 -9.09 -17.59
N ALA A 398 4.84 -8.58 -18.34
CA ALA A 398 4.89 -8.53 -19.80
C ALA A 398 6.02 -7.63 -20.32
N SER A 399 6.38 -6.57 -19.59
CA SER A 399 7.50 -5.70 -19.92
C SER A 399 8.85 -6.17 -19.35
N GLY A 400 8.88 -7.28 -18.58
CA GLY A 400 10.09 -7.76 -17.91
C GLY A 400 10.57 -6.89 -16.74
N ARG A 401 9.79 -5.89 -16.31
CA ARG A 401 10.14 -4.92 -15.23
C ARG A 401 9.41 -5.21 -13.92
N TYR A 402 9.10 -6.47 -13.63
CA TYR A 402 8.47 -6.87 -12.38
C TYR A 402 9.51 -7.17 -11.31
N VAL A 403 9.13 -7.02 -10.03
CA VAL A 403 9.97 -7.42 -8.90
C VAL A 403 10.00 -8.94 -8.81
N ARG A 404 11.19 -9.52 -8.94
CA ARG A 404 11.39 -10.97 -8.87
C ARG A 404 11.15 -11.49 -7.44
N ILE A 405 10.84 -12.78 -7.29
CA ILE A 405 10.45 -13.36 -5.99
C ILE A 405 11.53 -13.15 -4.92
N GLU A 406 12.78 -13.43 -5.25
CA GLU A 406 13.94 -13.26 -4.37
C GLU A 406 14.11 -11.82 -3.88
N GLN A 407 13.79 -10.84 -4.72
CA GLN A 407 13.82 -9.42 -4.35
C GLN A 407 12.63 -9.09 -3.45
N LEU A 408 11.44 -9.57 -3.80
CA LEU A 408 10.21 -9.32 -3.05
C LEU A 408 10.26 -9.90 -1.64
N ILE A 409 10.82 -11.10 -1.46
CA ILE A 409 10.98 -11.73 -0.15
C ILE A 409 12.17 -11.17 0.64
N ASP A 410 13.00 -10.31 0.07
CA ASP A 410 14.05 -9.58 0.80
C ASP A 410 13.61 -8.20 1.27
N MET A 411 12.44 -7.74 0.80
CA MET A 411 11.94 -6.41 1.16
C MET A 411 11.56 -6.30 2.63
N THR A 412 11.75 -5.10 3.14
CA THR A 412 11.20 -4.62 4.41
C THR A 412 10.14 -3.57 4.13
N GLN A 413 9.41 -3.16 5.17
CA GLN A 413 8.40 -2.10 5.06
C GLN A 413 8.91 -0.81 4.41
N ALA A 414 10.18 -0.43 4.63
CA ALA A 414 10.75 0.80 4.08
C ALA A 414 10.84 0.82 2.55
N GLY A 415 10.94 -0.35 1.91
CA GLY A 415 10.99 -0.50 0.45
C GLY A 415 9.64 -0.84 -0.18
N TYR A 416 8.60 -1.09 0.62
CA TYR A 416 7.31 -1.58 0.14
C TYR A 416 6.39 -0.43 -0.26
N SER A 417 5.78 -0.51 -1.45
CA SER A 417 5.01 0.58 -2.06
C SER A 417 3.79 0.04 -2.80
N ALA A 418 2.93 0.92 -3.32
CA ALA A 418 1.75 0.55 -4.11
C ALA A 418 2.05 -0.47 -5.24
N PHE A 419 3.24 -0.40 -5.84
CA PHE A 419 3.71 -1.35 -6.84
C PHE A 419 3.94 -2.74 -6.25
N HIS A 420 4.50 -2.82 -5.06
CA HIS A 420 4.80 -4.07 -4.35
C HIS A 420 3.54 -4.77 -3.83
N TYR A 421 2.49 -4.04 -3.47
CA TYR A 421 1.18 -4.62 -3.14
C TYR A 421 0.65 -5.54 -4.25
N ALA A 422 0.81 -5.15 -5.53
CA ALA A 422 0.43 -5.99 -6.66
C ALA A 422 1.25 -7.28 -6.75
N HIS A 423 2.55 -7.21 -6.43
CA HIS A 423 3.46 -8.35 -6.43
C HIS A 423 3.19 -9.29 -5.25
N GLY A 424 2.97 -8.75 -4.04
CA GLY A 424 2.57 -9.52 -2.87
C GLY A 424 1.26 -10.27 -3.10
N TYR A 425 0.24 -9.58 -3.63
CA TYR A 425 -1.02 -10.21 -4.05
C TYR A 425 -0.78 -11.35 -5.06
N GLY A 426 -0.03 -11.08 -6.13
CA GLY A 426 0.21 -12.07 -7.17
C GLY A 426 0.99 -13.28 -6.68
N LEU A 427 1.96 -13.09 -5.79
CA LEU A 427 2.71 -14.20 -5.21
C LEU A 427 1.83 -15.04 -4.28
N VAL A 428 1.06 -14.41 -3.37
CA VAL A 428 0.09 -15.11 -2.52
C VAL A 428 -0.93 -15.88 -3.36
N TYR A 429 -1.50 -15.24 -4.39
CA TYR A 429 -2.48 -15.86 -5.27
C TYR A 429 -1.88 -17.08 -5.99
N PHE A 430 -0.67 -16.96 -6.53
CA PHE A 430 0.07 -18.06 -7.15
C PHE A 430 0.32 -19.21 -6.18
N LEU A 431 0.86 -18.93 -4.99
CA LEU A 431 1.18 -19.96 -4.00
C LEU A 431 -0.07 -20.71 -3.50
N LEU A 432 -1.23 -20.05 -3.43
CA LEU A 432 -2.49 -20.68 -3.03
C LEU A 432 -3.20 -21.46 -4.15
N ASN A 433 -3.02 -21.06 -5.41
CA ASN A 433 -3.86 -21.52 -6.52
C ASN A 433 -3.13 -22.28 -7.63
N TYR A 434 -1.79 -22.23 -7.68
CA TYR A 434 -1.01 -22.92 -8.72
C TYR A 434 -1.13 -24.45 -8.65
N SER A 435 -0.96 -25.02 -7.46
CA SER A 435 -1.11 -26.47 -7.24
C SER A 435 -1.41 -26.80 -5.78
N LYS A 436 -1.90 -28.02 -5.53
CA LYS A 436 -2.13 -28.53 -4.17
C LYS A 436 -0.84 -28.57 -3.34
N ASP A 437 0.29 -28.91 -3.97
CA ASP A 437 1.60 -28.94 -3.29
C ASP A 437 2.02 -27.54 -2.84
N PHE A 438 1.94 -26.54 -3.74
CA PHE A 438 2.25 -25.15 -3.43
C PHE A 438 1.37 -24.61 -2.30
N ARG A 439 0.07 -24.89 -2.35
CA ARG A 439 -0.86 -24.50 -1.28
C ARG A 439 -0.47 -25.09 0.06
N ASN A 440 -0.13 -26.39 0.09
CA ASN A 440 0.26 -27.06 1.33
C ASN A 440 1.58 -26.51 1.89
N LYS A 441 2.55 -26.21 1.03
CA LYS A 441 3.79 -25.52 1.41
C LYS A 441 3.52 -24.12 1.96
N PHE A 442 2.63 -23.36 1.33
CA PHE A 442 2.25 -22.02 1.80
C PHE A 442 1.55 -22.05 3.16
N LYS A 443 0.72 -23.06 3.44
CA LYS A 443 0.17 -23.26 4.80
C LYS A 443 1.26 -23.53 5.83
N LYS A 444 2.26 -24.37 5.49
CA LYS A 444 3.43 -24.60 6.36
C LYS A 444 4.25 -23.32 6.56
N TYR A 445 4.36 -22.49 5.53
CA TYR A 445 5.02 -21.18 5.60
C TYR A 445 4.27 -20.27 6.59
N PHE A 446 2.95 -20.17 6.47
CA PHE A 446 2.10 -19.45 7.43
C PHE A 446 2.29 -19.95 8.87
N ASP A 447 2.34 -21.27 9.08
CA ASP A 447 2.57 -21.84 10.42
C ASP A 447 3.95 -21.54 11.00
N ALA A 448 4.97 -21.30 10.15
CA ALA A 448 6.32 -20.99 10.61
C ALA A 448 6.38 -19.67 11.39
N TYR A 449 5.53 -18.69 11.06
CA TYR A 449 5.46 -17.39 11.75
C TYR A 449 4.92 -17.47 13.18
N LYS A 450 4.32 -18.59 13.57
CA LYS A 450 3.89 -18.83 14.95
C LYS A 450 5.08 -19.09 15.89
N LYS A 451 6.26 -19.39 15.34
CA LYS A 451 7.47 -19.67 16.11
C LYS A 451 8.15 -18.36 16.53
N PRO A 452 8.69 -18.27 17.76
CA PRO A 452 9.56 -17.16 18.12
C PRO A 452 10.81 -17.17 17.23
N ASN A 453 11.31 -15.99 16.85
CA ASN A 453 12.52 -15.80 16.03
C ASN A 453 12.47 -16.49 14.65
N VAL A 454 11.29 -16.57 14.03
CA VAL A 454 11.17 -17.04 12.64
C VAL A 454 12.13 -16.26 11.73
N LYS A 455 12.75 -16.98 10.80
CA LYS A 455 13.54 -16.39 9.71
C LYS A 455 12.77 -16.60 8.40
N PRO A 456 11.94 -15.63 7.99
CA PRO A 456 10.99 -15.82 6.89
C PRO A 456 11.64 -16.31 5.60
N LYS A 457 12.72 -15.66 5.15
CA LYS A 457 13.43 -16.04 3.92
C LYS A 457 13.93 -17.48 3.94
N GLU A 458 14.55 -17.89 5.05
CA GLU A 458 15.09 -19.25 5.19
C GLU A 458 13.97 -20.31 5.13
N GLU A 459 12.84 -20.06 5.79
CA GLU A 459 11.68 -20.96 5.71
C GLU A 459 11.04 -20.96 4.32
N PHE A 460 11.08 -19.83 3.58
CA PHE A 460 10.61 -19.78 2.20
C PHE A 460 11.47 -20.68 1.31
N ILE A 461 12.79 -20.51 1.35
CA ILE A 461 13.76 -21.30 0.56
C ILE A 461 13.61 -22.78 0.88
N LYS A 462 13.49 -23.14 2.15
CA LYS A 462 13.30 -24.53 2.60
C LYS A 462 12.03 -25.17 2.02
N LEU A 463 10.96 -24.41 1.82
CA LEU A 463 9.68 -24.93 1.34
C LEU A 463 9.56 -24.92 -0.19
N PHE A 464 10.06 -23.88 -0.84
CA PHE A 464 9.87 -23.63 -2.28
C PHE A 464 11.13 -23.82 -3.13
N GLY A 465 12.30 -23.93 -2.51
CA GLY A 465 13.61 -23.97 -3.15
C GLY A 465 14.20 -22.58 -3.41
N ASP A 466 15.45 -22.58 -3.85
CA ASP A 466 16.24 -21.40 -4.25
C ASP A 466 16.51 -21.34 -5.77
N ASP A 467 15.87 -22.22 -6.56
CA ASP A 467 15.85 -22.12 -8.03
C ASP A 467 14.93 -20.97 -8.45
N TRP A 468 15.43 -19.75 -8.28
CA TRP A 468 14.70 -18.50 -8.49
C TRP A 468 14.25 -18.36 -9.94
N GLU A 469 15.06 -18.78 -10.90
CA GLU A 469 14.72 -18.64 -12.31
C GLU A 469 13.54 -19.53 -12.67
N LYS A 470 13.53 -20.78 -12.21
CA LYS A 470 12.39 -21.67 -12.37
C LYS A 470 11.15 -21.12 -11.66
N LEU A 471 11.29 -20.66 -10.42
CA LEU A 471 10.15 -20.18 -9.63
C LEU A 471 9.53 -18.91 -10.22
N ASN A 472 10.36 -17.94 -10.63
CA ASN A 472 9.92 -16.71 -11.30
C ASN A 472 9.27 -17.01 -12.64
N LYS A 473 9.82 -17.93 -13.44
CA LYS A 473 9.23 -18.34 -14.71
C LYS A 473 7.85 -18.97 -14.50
N LEU A 474 7.72 -19.89 -13.54
CA LEU A 474 6.44 -20.51 -13.20
C LEU A 474 5.42 -19.48 -12.73
N TRP A 475 5.84 -18.56 -11.85
CA TRP A 475 4.99 -17.51 -11.33
C TRP A 475 4.52 -16.57 -12.45
N CYS A 476 5.43 -16.07 -13.27
CA CYS A 476 5.13 -15.18 -14.39
C CYS A 476 4.19 -15.85 -15.41
N GLN A 477 4.47 -17.08 -15.82
CA GLN A 477 3.60 -17.84 -16.72
C GLN A 477 2.19 -18.03 -16.15
N TYR A 478 2.08 -18.37 -14.86
CA TYR A 478 0.78 -18.52 -14.22
C TYR A 478 0.01 -17.21 -14.18
N ILE A 479 0.64 -16.11 -13.73
CA ILE A 479 -0.02 -14.81 -13.62
C ILE A 479 -0.46 -14.26 -14.98
N LEU A 480 0.35 -14.46 -16.03
CA LEU A 480 -0.02 -14.05 -17.39
C LEU A 480 -1.12 -14.93 -18.00
N SER A 481 -1.38 -16.14 -17.45
CA SER A 481 -2.43 -17.04 -17.93
C SER A 481 -3.80 -16.83 -17.26
N LEU A 482 -3.84 -16.15 -16.10
CA LEU A 482 -5.05 -15.60 -15.52
C LEU A 482 -5.59 -14.47 -16.40
#